data_AF-A0A1M5W0M2-F1
#
_entry.id   AF-A0A1M5W0M2-F1
#
_cell.length_a   1.000
_cell.length_b   1.000
_cell.length_c   1.000
_cell.angle_alpha   90.00
_cell.angle_beta   90.00
_cell.angle_gamma   90.00
#
_symmetry.space_group_name_H-M   'P 1'
#
loop_
_entity.id
_entity.type
_entity.pdbx_description
1 polymer ?
#
loop_
_entity_poly.entity_id
_entity_poly.type
_entity_poly.pdbx_seq_one_letter_code
_entity_poly.pdbx_strand_id
1 'polypeptide(L)'
;MKKGFTLIEVMVVIVILGVLAAVGTPKLFNSIAKAKASEVPVAASGYVKLQDIYLAENSALGNWKTIGYIAPGNGSTENFCYSQGAITDEKISREGLSASLIGWGATNLVALNECGMRSWWSIEMTPSSQNSVSFNYNLSYEPCLAFTSNWQIGNTLIGDCANATQISASGSDDNNFTDKTDDGADGKTDNKTDNNTNTNTGNQSSDKQALDAARKAYTSCTHCSNEEKERLKEAWDNAKEKCKASYGNASCS
;
A
#
# COMPACT_ATOMS: atom_id res chain seq x y z
N MET A 1 -43.06 11.93 52.50
CA MET A 1 -42.47 13.12 51.86
C MET A 1 -41.30 12.67 50.99
N LYS A 2 -41.40 12.81 49.66
CA LYS A 2 -40.26 12.50 48.77
C LYS A 2 -39.21 13.61 48.97
N LYS A 3 -38.05 13.29 49.54
CA LYS A 3 -36.88 14.18 49.53
C LYS A 3 -36.49 14.38 48.07
N GLY A 4 -36.79 15.55 47.51
CA GLY A 4 -36.29 15.96 46.21
C GLY A 4 -34.81 16.33 46.32
N PHE A 5 -34.02 15.97 45.31
CA PHE A 5 -32.65 16.45 45.17
C PHE A 5 -32.63 17.98 45.14
N THR A 6 -31.63 18.58 45.80
CA THR A 6 -31.51 20.04 45.82
C THR A 6 -30.87 20.54 44.53
N LEU A 7 -31.25 21.73 44.08
CA LEU A 7 -30.71 22.32 42.84
C LEU A 7 -29.18 22.52 42.93
N ILE A 8 -28.67 22.85 44.12
CA ILE A 8 -27.24 23.04 44.36
C ILE A 8 -26.46 21.72 44.28
N GLU A 9 -27.06 20.62 44.72
CA GLU A 9 -26.46 19.28 44.65
C GLU A 9 -26.30 18.84 43.19
N VAL A 10 -27.28 19.13 42.35
CA VAL A 10 -27.16 18.90 40.89
C VAL A 10 -26.15 19.86 40.26
N MET A 11 -26.08 21.12 40.70
CA MET A 11 -25.15 22.13 40.17
C MET A 11 -23.68 21.77 40.42
N VAL A 12 -23.32 21.34 41.63
CA VAL A 12 -21.94 20.95 41.93
C VAL A 12 -21.52 19.71 41.13
N VAL A 13 -22.44 18.75 40.94
CA VAL A 13 -22.17 17.53 40.15
C VAL A 13 -21.88 17.87 38.70
N ILE A 14 -22.68 18.74 38.05
CA ILE A 14 -22.40 19.12 36.65
C ILE A 14 -21.09 19.90 36.51
N VAL A 15 -20.70 20.70 37.50
CA VAL A 15 -19.41 21.42 37.50
C VAL A 15 -18.25 20.43 37.57
N ILE A 16 -18.31 19.46 38.50
CA ILE A 16 -17.26 18.44 38.63
C ILE A 16 -17.19 17.57 37.36
N LEU A 17 -18.33 17.13 36.82
CA LEU A 17 -18.37 16.38 35.56
C LEU A 17 -17.83 17.20 34.38
N GLY A 18 -18.10 18.50 34.33
CA GLY A 18 -17.56 19.41 33.32
C GLY A 18 -16.04 19.50 33.35
N VAL A 19 -15.44 19.63 34.54
CA VAL A 19 -13.98 19.66 34.69
C VAL A 19 -13.37 18.33 34.27
N LEU A 20 -13.90 17.19 34.72
CA LEU A 20 -13.39 15.87 34.36
C LEU A 20 -13.49 15.61 32.85
N ALA A 21 -14.59 16.01 32.22
CA ALA A 21 -14.77 15.88 30.78
C ALA A 21 -13.74 16.70 30.00
N ALA A 22 -13.44 17.93 30.44
CA ALA A 22 -12.48 18.81 29.77
C ALA A 22 -11.06 18.23 29.70
N VAL A 23 -10.56 17.60 30.77
CA VAL A 23 -9.23 16.96 30.78
C VAL A 23 -9.24 15.53 30.21
N GLY A 24 -10.34 14.79 30.34
CA GLY A 24 -10.41 13.39 29.91
C GLY A 24 -10.57 13.20 28.40
N THR A 25 -11.36 14.06 27.76
CA THR A 25 -11.72 13.95 26.34
C THR A 25 -10.52 13.94 25.37
N PRO A 26 -9.53 14.86 25.46
CA PRO A 26 -8.40 14.85 24.52
C PRO A 26 -7.56 13.56 24.64
N LYS A 27 -7.38 13.04 25.86
CA LYS A 27 -6.64 11.79 26.10
C LYS A 27 -7.35 10.56 25.51
N LEU A 28 -8.69 10.56 25.56
CA LEU A 28 -9.49 9.49 24.98
C LEU A 28 -9.30 9.42 23.46
N PHE A 29 -9.36 10.56 22.75
CA PHE A 29 -9.16 10.59 21.30
C PHE A 29 -7.78 10.08 20.87
N ASN A 30 -6.72 10.47 21.58
CA ASN A 30 -5.38 9.94 21.32
C ASN A 30 -5.27 8.43 21.55
N SER A 31 -5.96 7.91 22.58
CA SER A 31 -5.98 6.47 22.87
C SER A 31 -6.70 5.68 21.77
N ILE A 32 -7.79 6.23 21.21
CA ILE A 32 -8.51 5.64 20.08
C ILE A 32 -7.64 5.66 18.82
N ALA A 33 -6.97 6.78 18.52
CA ALA A 33 -6.06 6.89 17.38
C ALA A 33 -4.92 5.87 17.48
N LYS A 34 -4.31 5.71 18.66
CA LYS A 34 -3.28 4.71 18.91
C LYS A 34 -3.80 3.27 18.77
N ALA A 35 -5.03 3.00 19.22
CA ALA A 35 -5.65 1.69 19.06
C ALA A 35 -5.83 1.33 17.58
N LYS A 36 -6.35 2.26 16.77
CA LYS A 36 -6.45 2.08 15.32
C LYS A 36 -5.08 1.87 14.67
N ALA A 37 -4.12 2.73 14.98
CA ALA A 37 -2.78 2.66 14.42
C ALA A 37 -2.00 1.38 14.79
N SER A 38 -2.39 0.68 15.87
CA SER A 38 -1.75 -0.57 16.29
C SER A 38 -1.89 -1.72 15.28
N GLU A 39 -2.80 -1.60 14.30
CA GLU A 39 -2.92 -2.52 13.17
C GLU A 39 -1.65 -2.56 12.29
N VAL A 40 -1.01 -1.40 12.08
CA VAL A 40 0.14 -1.22 11.19
C VAL A 40 1.37 -2.03 11.62
N PRO A 41 1.92 -1.86 12.85
CA PRO A 41 3.13 -2.58 13.24
C PRO A 41 2.93 -4.10 13.31
N VAL A 42 1.73 -4.56 13.68
CA VAL A 42 1.42 -6.00 13.70
C VAL A 42 1.45 -6.56 12.28
N ALA A 43 0.74 -5.92 11.34
CA ALA A 43 0.70 -6.32 9.94
C ALA A 43 2.09 -6.28 9.28
N ALA A 44 2.84 -5.19 9.48
CA ALA A 44 4.19 -5.04 8.96
C ALA A 44 5.16 -6.10 9.52
N SER A 45 5.09 -6.39 10.82
CA SER A 45 5.96 -7.41 11.44
C SER A 45 5.66 -8.83 10.94
N GLY A 46 4.40 -9.13 10.63
CA GLY A 46 4.00 -10.40 10.02
C GLY A 46 4.60 -10.54 8.62
N TYR A 47 4.50 -9.49 7.80
CA TYR A 47 5.10 -9.46 6.46
C TYR A 47 6.63 -9.66 6.52
N VAL A 48 7.33 -8.87 7.33
CA VAL A 48 8.81 -8.93 7.42
C VAL A 48 9.30 -10.31 7.82
N LYS A 49 8.67 -10.95 8.80
CA LYS A 49 9.05 -12.31 9.24
C LYS A 49 8.89 -13.35 8.13
N LEU A 50 7.76 -13.33 7.42
CA LEU A 50 7.52 -14.26 6.31
C LEU A 50 8.50 -14.02 5.16
N GLN A 51 8.79 -12.74 4.87
CA GLN A 51 9.73 -12.37 3.83
C GLN A 51 11.17 -12.79 4.16
N ASP A 52 11.58 -12.67 5.42
CA ASP A 52 12.90 -13.05 5.92
C ASP A 52 13.10 -14.58 5.89
N ILE A 53 12.09 -15.34 6.32
CA ILE A 53 12.09 -16.81 6.21
C ILE A 53 12.21 -17.23 4.73
N TYR A 54 11.38 -16.64 3.86
CA TYR A 54 11.40 -16.98 2.43
C TYR A 54 12.75 -16.63 1.76
N LEU A 55 13.37 -15.51 2.16
CA LEU A 55 14.69 -15.12 1.70
C LEU A 55 15.77 -16.11 2.13
N ALA A 56 15.72 -16.57 3.39
CA ALA A 56 16.65 -17.55 3.92
C ALA A 56 16.55 -18.92 3.23
N GLU A 57 15.34 -19.32 2.82
CA GLU A 57 15.09 -20.62 2.16
C GLU A 57 15.39 -20.59 0.65
N ASN A 58 15.02 -19.50 -0.04
CA ASN A 58 14.97 -19.47 -1.49
C ASN A 58 15.95 -18.48 -2.13
N SER A 59 16.73 -17.73 -1.34
CA SER A 59 17.63 -16.68 -1.83
C SER A 59 16.91 -15.69 -2.76
N ALA A 60 15.63 -15.44 -2.49
CA ALA A 60 14.73 -14.64 -3.31
C ALA A 60 13.71 -13.91 -2.43
N LEU A 61 13.16 -12.82 -2.95
CA LEU A 61 11.97 -12.19 -2.40
C LEU A 61 10.73 -12.75 -3.09
N GLY A 62 9.60 -12.76 -2.40
CA GLY A 62 8.35 -13.32 -2.91
C GLY A 62 7.23 -12.31 -2.80
N ASN A 63 6.22 -12.42 -3.66
CA ASN A 63 4.99 -11.65 -3.47
C ASN A 63 4.20 -12.18 -2.26
N TRP A 64 3.12 -11.50 -1.86
CA TRP A 64 2.35 -11.88 -0.68
C TRP A 64 1.80 -13.31 -0.75
N LYS A 65 1.35 -13.75 -1.93
CA LYS A 65 0.85 -15.11 -2.12
C LYS A 65 1.97 -16.13 -1.94
N THR A 66 3.14 -15.90 -2.52
CA THR A 66 4.29 -16.82 -2.46
C THR A 66 4.81 -16.98 -1.04
N ILE A 67 4.91 -15.87 -0.27
CA ILE A 67 5.38 -15.91 1.11
C ILE A 67 4.27 -16.32 2.11
N GLY A 68 3.05 -16.53 1.64
CA GLY A 68 1.90 -16.86 2.49
C GLY A 68 1.42 -15.70 3.37
N TYR A 69 1.72 -14.46 3.03
CA TYR A 69 1.24 -13.28 3.75
C TYR A 69 -0.20 -12.94 3.34
N ILE A 70 -1.07 -12.78 4.35
CA ILE A 70 -2.45 -12.32 4.17
C ILE A 70 -2.59 -11.00 4.92
N ALA A 71 -2.89 -9.92 4.20
CA ALA A 71 -3.12 -8.62 4.82
C ALA A 71 -4.40 -8.61 5.67
N PRO A 72 -4.47 -7.80 6.75
CA PRO A 72 -5.67 -7.66 7.56
C PRO A 72 -6.89 -7.26 6.73
N GLY A 73 -8.05 -7.80 7.08
CA GLY A 73 -9.30 -7.56 6.35
C GLY A 73 -9.24 -7.93 4.87
N ASN A 74 -8.38 -8.89 4.50
CA ASN A 74 -8.13 -9.30 3.10
C ASN A 74 -7.67 -8.14 2.19
N GLY A 75 -6.92 -7.19 2.75
CA GLY A 75 -6.39 -6.04 2.01
C GLY A 75 -7.00 -4.70 2.41
N SER A 76 -8.12 -4.68 3.14
CA SER A 76 -8.68 -3.45 3.72
C SER A 76 -9.43 -3.72 5.02
N THR A 77 -9.16 -2.91 6.03
CA THR A 77 -9.98 -2.79 7.26
C THR A 77 -10.79 -1.49 7.21
N GLU A 78 -11.51 -1.19 8.28
CA GLU A 78 -12.17 0.12 8.44
C GLU A 78 -11.16 1.28 8.57
N ASN A 79 -9.96 0.99 9.06
CA ASN A 79 -8.96 2.01 9.41
C ASN A 79 -7.85 2.12 8.36
N PHE A 80 -7.51 1.02 7.67
CA PHE A 80 -6.38 0.95 6.75
C PHE A 80 -6.70 0.17 5.48
N CYS A 81 -6.02 0.53 4.41
CA CYS A 81 -5.90 -0.27 3.20
C CYS A 81 -4.45 -0.69 3.01
N TYR A 82 -4.21 -1.88 2.47
CA TYR A 82 -2.88 -2.47 2.33
C TYR A 82 -2.49 -2.70 0.87
N SER A 83 -1.21 -2.56 0.57
CA SER A 83 -0.65 -2.71 -0.79
C SER A 83 0.59 -3.60 -0.79
N GLN A 84 0.68 -4.51 -1.78
CA GLN A 84 1.83 -5.40 -1.99
C GLN A 84 3.10 -4.66 -2.42
N GLY A 85 2.99 -3.43 -2.92
CA GLY A 85 4.13 -2.70 -3.46
C GLY A 85 4.61 -3.29 -4.79
N ALA A 86 5.93 -3.31 -4.98
CA ALA A 86 6.58 -3.55 -6.27
C ALA A 86 6.85 -5.02 -6.62
N ILE A 87 6.69 -5.96 -5.68
CA ILE A 87 6.89 -7.40 -5.96
C ILE A 87 5.60 -7.96 -6.58
N THR A 88 5.39 -7.77 -7.88
CA THR A 88 4.22 -8.32 -8.60
C THR A 88 4.45 -9.73 -9.13
N ASP A 89 5.70 -10.03 -9.51
CA ASP A 89 6.10 -11.37 -9.95
C ASP A 89 6.07 -12.35 -8.77
N GLU A 90 5.98 -13.66 -9.06
CA GLU A 90 5.96 -14.70 -8.03
C GLU A 90 7.17 -14.59 -7.09
N LYS A 91 8.34 -14.31 -7.66
CA LYS A 91 9.60 -14.11 -6.94
C LYS A 91 10.55 -13.18 -7.69
N ILE A 92 11.43 -12.54 -6.94
CA ILE A 92 12.57 -11.77 -7.44
C ILE A 92 13.83 -12.37 -6.81
N SER A 93 14.77 -12.87 -7.62
CA SER A 93 16.03 -13.42 -7.09
C SER A 93 16.81 -12.32 -6.36
N ARG A 94 17.50 -12.69 -5.28
CA ARG A 94 18.32 -11.73 -4.51
C ARG A 94 19.43 -11.12 -5.35
N GLU A 95 20.10 -11.95 -6.15
CA GLU A 95 21.12 -11.53 -7.11
C GLU A 95 20.57 -10.58 -8.19
N GLY A 96 19.27 -10.68 -8.49
CA GLY A 96 18.57 -9.80 -9.43
C GLY A 96 18.10 -8.48 -8.82
N LEU A 97 18.11 -8.32 -7.49
CA LEU A 97 17.70 -7.06 -6.86
C LEU A 97 18.86 -6.07 -6.81
N SER A 98 18.86 -5.13 -7.75
CA SER A 98 19.89 -4.08 -7.90
C SER A 98 19.54 -2.74 -7.23
N ALA A 99 18.30 -2.59 -6.74
CA ALA A 99 17.82 -1.36 -6.10
C ALA A 99 16.87 -1.67 -4.94
N SER A 100 16.66 -0.70 -4.04
CA SER A 100 15.59 -0.82 -3.06
C SER A 100 14.23 -0.94 -3.73
N LEU A 101 13.34 -1.72 -3.14
CA LEU A 101 11.93 -1.77 -3.54
C LEU A 101 11.01 -1.80 -2.33
N ILE A 102 9.73 -1.48 -2.53
CA ILE A 102 8.70 -1.60 -1.49
C ILE A 102 8.01 -2.95 -1.68
N GLY A 103 7.86 -3.74 -0.61
CA GLY A 103 7.07 -5.00 -0.67
C GLY A 103 5.88 -5.04 0.27
N TRP A 104 5.65 -3.94 1.00
CA TRP A 104 4.49 -3.79 1.84
C TRP A 104 4.16 -2.32 2.06
N GLY A 105 2.86 -2.02 2.05
CA GLY A 105 2.34 -0.70 2.33
C GLY A 105 1.01 -0.76 3.08
N ALA A 106 0.77 0.26 3.90
CA ALA A 106 -0.52 0.55 4.51
C ALA A 106 -0.81 2.05 4.40
N THR A 107 -2.07 2.41 4.15
CA THR A 107 -2.53 3.80 4.12
C THR A 107 -3.76 3.92 5.01
N ASN A 108 -3.83 4.96 5.85
CA ASN A 108 -4.98 5.15 6.72
C ASN A 108 -6.18 5.72 5.94
N LEU A 109 -7.34 5.09 6.14
CA LEU A 109 -8.63 5.53 5.61
C LEU A 109 -9.31 6.55 6.53
N VAL A 110 -8.88 6.63 7.79
CA VAL A 110 -9.41 7.53 8.82
C VAL A 110 -8.29 8.35 9.47
N ALA A 111 -8.60 9.57 9.90
CA ALA A 111 -7.63 10.39 10.62
C ALA A 111 -7.25 9.75 11.96
N LEU A 112 -5.96 9.82 12.30
CA LEU A 112 -5.39 9.30 13.54
C LEU A 112 -4.85 10.50 14.34
N ASN A 113 -5.76 11.32 14.86
CA ASN A 113 -5.44 12.59 15.51
C ASN A 113 -4.68 13.57 14.59
N GLU A 114 -3.44 13.98 14.90
CA GLU A 114 -2.65 14.86 14.04
C GLU A 114 -2.14 14.18 12.75
N CYS A 115 -2.21 12.85 12.67
CA CYS A 115 -1.91 12.11 11.46
C CYS A 115 -3.13 12.12 10.53
N GLY A 116 -3.05 12.94 9.48
CA GLY A 116 -4.13 13.14 8.51
C GLY A 116 -4.51 11.86 7.76
N MET A 117 -5.72 11.86 7.18
CA MET A 117 -6.17 10.77 6.30
C MET A 117 -5.22 10.60 5.11
N ARG A 118 -5.08 9.37 4.61
CA ARG A 118 -4.22 9.00 3.47
C ARG A 118 -2.71 9.19 3.72
N SER A 119 -2.31 9.32 4.97
CA SER A 119 -0.95 9.07 5.41
C SER A 119 -0.60 7.59 5.21
N TRP A 120 0.67 7.30 5.00
CA TRP A 120 1.10 5.95 4.66
C TRP A 120 2.29 5.47 5.47
N TRP A 121 2.40 4.15 5.50
CA TRP A 121 3.44 3.33 6.11
C TRP A 121 3.92 2.34 5.06
N SER A 122 5.22 2.14 4.94
CA SER A 122 5.79 1.19 3.99
C SER A 122 7.01 0.46 4.55
N ILE A 123 7.24 -0.75 4.02
CA ILE A 123 8.47 -1.51 4.23
C ILE A 123 9.25 -1.51 2.93
N GLU A 124 10.38 -0.81 2.96
CA GLU A 124 11.37 -0.82 1.90
C GLU A 124 12.41 -1.91 2.19
N MET A 125 12.73 -2.70 1.18
CA MET A 125 13.76 -3.71 1.20
C MET A 125 14.96 -3.20 0.43
N THR A 126 16.07 -2.98 1.13
CA THR A 126 17.33 -2.58 0.53
C THR A 126 18.24 -3.79 0.39
N PRO A 127 18.79 -4.08 -0.81
CA PRO A 127 19.82 -5.10 -0.95
C PRO A 127 20.98 -4.80 0.00
N SER A 128 21.32 -5.77 0.85
CA SER A 128 22.56 -5.75 1.63
C SER A 128 23.52 -6.81 1.06
N SER A 129 24.63 -7.10 1.77
CA SER A 129 25.63 -8.10 1.36
C SER A 129 25.01 -9.45 0.96
N GLN A 130 25.82 -10.31 0.34
CA GLN A 130 25.39 -11.60 -0.24
C GLN A 130 24.30 -12.31 0.58
N ASN A 131 23.16 -12.50 -0.07
CA ASN A 131 21.96 -13.18 0.41
C ASN A 131 21.17 -12.55 1.57
N SER A 132 21.34 -11.25 1.84
CA SER A 132 20.58 -10.54 2.88
C SER A 132 19.87 -9.30 2.35
N VAL A 133 18.84 -8.87 3.08
CA VAL A 133 18.06 -7.66 2.81
C VAL A 133 17.86 -6.90 4.10
N SER A 134 18.02 -5.59 4.06
CA SER A 134 17.65 -4.71 5.16
C SER A 134 16.21 -4.23 4.97
N PHE A 135 15.41 -4.31 6.03
CA PHE A 135 14.04 -3.80 6.05
C PHE A 135 14.01 -2.40 6.69
N ASN A 136 13.66 -1.39 5.90
CA ASN A 136 13.51 -0.01 6.35
C ASN A 136 12.03 0.33 6.53
N TYR A 137 11.69 0.86 7.70
CA TYR A 137 10.33 1.22 8.09
C TYR A 137 10.10 2.71 7.80
N ASN A 138 9.27 3.00 6.80
CA ASN A 138 9.07 4.34 6.29
C ASN A 138 7.63 4.81 6.49
N LEU A 139 7.42 6.12 6.68
CA LEU A 139 6.11 6.74 6.70
C LEU A 139 6.08 8.11 6.02
N SER A 140 4.88 8.64 5.78
CA SER A 140 4.66 9.83 4.97
C SER A 140 4.78 11.17 5.70
N TYR A 141 4.52 11.21 7.01
CA TYR A 141 4.27 12.47 7.73
C TYR A 141 4.69 12.41 9.21
N GLU A 142 5.43 13.43 9.67
CA GLU A 142 6.04 13.50 11.01
C GLU A 142 5.06 13.20 12.17
N PRO A 143 3.85 13.78 12.24
CA PRO A 143 2.89 13.48 13.32
C PRO A 143 2.44 12.01 13.38
N CYS A 144 2.62 11.23 12.32
CA CYS A 144 2.32 9.80 12.34
C CYS A 144 3.36 8.98 13.13
N LEU A 145 4.55 9.54 13.41
CA LEU A 145 5.59 8.89 14.24
C LEU A 145 5.13 8.63 15.66
N ALA A 146 4.19 9.42 16.18
CA ALA A 146 3.65 9.25 17.53
C ALA A 146 2.96 7.87 17.73
N PHE A 147 2.59 7.20 16.64
CA PHE A 147 1.85 5.94 16.67
C PHE A 147 2.69 4.70 16.39
N THR A 148 3.90 4.85 15.83
CA THR A 148 4.75 3.74 15.40
C THR A 148 6.20 3.96 15.84
N SER A 149 6.73 3.07 16.67
CA SER A 149 8.12 3.13 17.15
C SER A 149 9.10 2.54 16.11
N ASN A 150 10.23 3.20 15.87
CA ASN A 150 11.29 2.80 14.93
C ASN A 150 10.96 3.00 13.44
N TRP A 151 10.00 3.86 13.14
CA TRP A 151 9.68 4.28 11.77
C TRP A 151 10.30 5.65 11.52
N GLN A 152 10.62 5.97 10.27
CA GLN A 152 11.20 7.25 9.87
C GLN A 152 10.47 7.82 8.66
N ILE A 153 10.60 9.13 8.44
CA ILE A 153 10.10 9.74 7.21
C ILE A 153 10.92 9.20 6.03
N GLY A 154 10.24 8.67 5.02
CA GLY A 154 10.87 8.09 3.84
C GLY A 154 10.08 8.37 2.56
N ASN A 155 10.56 7.83 1.45
CA ASN A 155 9.95 8.06 0.14
C ASN A 155 8.75 7.14 -0.15
N THR A 156 7.83 7.72 -0.94
CA THR A 156 6.46 7.33 -1.30
C THR A 156 6.18 5.85 -1.60
N LEU A 157 5.03 5.37 -1.12
CA LEU A 157 4.33 4.20 -1.66
C LEU A 157 4.03 4.38 -3.15
N ILE A 158 4.66 3.57 -4.01
CA ILE A 158 4.18 3.38 -5.38
C ILE A 158 3.01 2.40 -5.31
N GLY A 159 1.78 2.91 -5.35
CA GLY A 159 0.56 2.11 -5.40
C GLY A 159 -0.58 2.74 -4.60
N ASP A 160 -1.65 3.14 -5.29
CA ASP A 160 -2.91 3.52 -4.66
C ASP A 160 -3.57 2.29 -4.03
N CYS A 161 -4.11 2.47 -2.82
CA CYS A 161 -5.00 1.50 -2.17
C CYS A 161 -6.24 1.09 -2.97
N ALA A 162 -6.48 1.71 -4.13
CA ALA A 162 -7.59 1.38 -5.01
C ALA A 162 -7.47 -0.03 -5.65
N ASN A 163 -6.26 -0.58 -5.74
CA ASN A 163 -5.98 -1.87 -6.37
C ASN A 163 -5.40 -2.89 -5.38
N ALA A 164 -5.97 -3.00 -4.17
CA ALA A 164 -5.64 -4.06 -3.22
C ALA A 164 -6.15 -5.43 -3.73
N THR A 165 -5.64 -5.91 -4.86
CA THR A 165 -5.80 -7.30 -5.28
C THR A 165 -4.84 -8.14 -4.44
N GLN A 166 -5.38 -8.83 -3.43
CA GLN A 166 -4.79 -10.13 -3.14
C GLN A 166 -5.02 -11.01 -4.37
N ILE A 167 -3.98 -11.70 -4.84
CA ILE A 167 -4.18 -12.92 -5.62
C ILE A 167 -4.75 -13.91 -4.62
N SER A 168 -6.07 -14.07 -4.62
CA SER A 168 -6.77 -15.03 -3.77
C SER A 168 -6.05 -16.37 -3.80
N ALA A 169 -5.80 -16.93 -2.62
CA ALA A 169 -5.75 -18.37 -2.51
C ALA A 169 -7.15 -18.85 -2.90
N SER A 170 -7.35 -19.28 -4.14
CA SER A 170 -8.46 -20.16 -4.44
C SER A 170 -8.17 -21.45 -3.69
N GLY A 171 -8.69 -21.55 -2.48
CA GLY A 171 -9.18 -22.83 -2.00
C GLY A 171 -10.30 -23.23 -2.96
N SER A 172 -9.93 -23.91 -4.04
CA SER A 172 -10.86 -24.84 -4.67
C SER A 172 -10.86 -26.05 -3.74
N ASP A 173 -11.94 -26.19 -2.97
CA ASP A 173 -12.32 -27.46 -2.38
C ASP A 173 -12.69 -28.43 -3.51
N ASP A 174 -11.70 -28.90 -4.26
CA ASP A 174 -11.87 -29.99 -5.21
C ASP A 174 -11.06 -31.18 -4.70
N ASN A 175 -11.68 -31.95 -3.79
CA ASN A 175 -11.31 -33.34 -3.57
C ASN A 175 -11.53 -34.09 -4.89
N ASN A 176 -10.52 -34.14 -5.76
CA ASN A 176 -10.51 -35.14 -6.82
C ASN A 176 -9.08 -35.62 -7.11
N PHE A 177 -8.75 -36.74 -6.47
CA PHE A 177 -7.72 -37.65 -6.94
C PHE A 177 -8.14 -38.18 -8.31
N THR A 178 -7.51 -37.70 -9.38
CA THR A 178 -7.51 -38.44 -10.65
C THR A 178 -6.12 -38.52 -11.23
N ASP A 179 -5.76 -39.78 -11.39
CA ASP A 179 -4.61 -40.42 -11.99
C ASP A 179 -4.20 -39.84 -13.35
N LYS A 180 -2.90 -39.91 -13.64
CA LYS A 180 -2.33 -39.52 -14.93
C LYS A 180 -2.65 -40.59 -15.97
N THR A 181 -3.27 -40.19 -17.07
CA THR A 181 -3.06 -40.87 -18.37
C THR A 181 -2.99 -39.86 -19.49
N ASP A 182 -1.92 -39.99 -20.28
CA ASP A 182 -1.73 -39.38 -21.59
C ASP A 182 -2.89 -39.72 -22.54
N ASP A 183 -3.24 -38.82 -23.47
CA ASP A 183 -3.49 -39.07 -24.90
C ASP A 183 -4.06 -37.80 -25.58
N GLY A 184 -3.76 -37.65 -26.88
CA GLY A 184 -3.80 -36.37 -27.60
C GLY A 184 -5.10 -35.94 -28.30
N ALA A 185 -4.94 -34.81 -29.00
CA ALA A 185 -5.69 -34.24 -30.12
C ALA A 185 -6.99 -33.43 -29.87
N ASP A 186 -6.90 -32.18 -30.36
CA ASP A 186 -7.89 -31.29 -31.01
C ASP A 186 -9.25 -30.99 -30.38
N GLY A 187 -9.47 -29.70 -30.09
CA GLY A 187 -10.79 -29.16 -29.72
C GLY A 187 -10.78 -27.66 -29.43
N LYS A 188 -10.76 -26.86 -30.50
CA LYS A 188 -10.92 -25.39 -30.54
C LYS A 188 -12.11 -24.91 -29.69
N THR A 189 -11.89 -24.00 -28.74
CA THR A 189 -12.91 -23.05 -28.27
C THR A 189 -12.30 -21.66 -28.19
N ASP A 190 -12.89 -20.75 -28.96
CA ASP A 190 -12.52 -19.35 -29.05
C ASP A 190 -12.91 -18.65 -27.74
N ASN A 191 -11.93 -18.19 -26.97
CA ASN A 191 -12.16 -17.13 -26.00
C ASN A 191 -11.08 -16.06 -26.17
N LYS A 192 -11.56 -14.84 -26.38
CA LYS A 192 -10.78 -13.68 -26.79
C LYS A 192 -9.83 -13.28 -25.68
N THR A 193 -8.58 -13.74 -25.78
CA THR A 193 -7.47 -13.33 -24.93
C THR A 193 -7.13 -11.88 -25.25
N ASP A 194 -7.53 -10.94 -24.39
CA ASP A 194 -6.90 -9.64 -24.35
C ASP A 194 -5.49 -9.83 -23.78
N ASN A 195 -4.54 -10.07 -24.70
CA ASN A 195 -3.12 -10.19 -24.42
C ASN A 195 -2.58 -8.88 -23.84
N ASN A 196 -2.50 -8.79 -22.51
CA ASN A 196 -1.62 -7.81 -21.87
C ASN A 196 -0.22 -8.44 -21.74
N THR A 197 0.55 -8.37 -22.82
CA THR A 197 2.00 -8.64 -22.79
C THR A 197 2.67 -7.57 -21.94
N ASN A 198 2.85 -7.86 -20.64
CA ASN A 198 3.62 -7.02 -19.73
C ASN A 198 5.10 -7.42 -19.81
N THR A 199 5.89 -6.65 -20.57
CA THR A 199 7.33 -6.83 -20.66
C THR A 199 8.03 -6.12 -19.50
N ASN A 200 8.64 -6.94 -18.63
CA ASN A 200 9.50 -6.56 -17.50
C ASN A 200 10.61 -5.62 -17.91
N THR A 201 10.62 -4.40 -17.38
CA THR A 201 11.75 -3.50 -17.53
C THR A 201 11.83 -2.54 -16.31
N GLY A 202 12.71 -2.86 -15.35
CA GLY A 202 12.76 -2.30 -13.97
C GLY A 202 13.35 -0.90 -13.77
N ASN A 203 13.64 -0.17 -14.85
CA ASN A 203 13.78 1.30 -14.83
C ASN A 203 13.09 1.91 -16.06
N GLN A 204 12.23 1.09 -16.64
CA GLN A 204 11.85 1.15 -18.03
C GLN A 204 10.30 1.16 -18.18
N SER A 205 9.59 0.86 -17.08
CA SER A 205 8.15 1.11 -16.92
C SER A 205 7.84 2.46 -16.24
N SER A 206 8.75 3.02 -15.43
CA SER A 206 8.48 4.25 -14.65
C SER A 206 8.28 5.49 -15.52
N ASP A 207 9.14 5.71 -16.52
CA ASP A 207 9.01 6.88 -17.42
C ASP A 207 7.84 6.71 -18.40
N LYS A 208 7.52 5.47 -18.80
CA LYS A 208 6.30 5.17 -19.59
C LYS A 208 5.02 5.35 -18.77
N GLN A 209 5.04 4.95 -17.49
CA GLN A 209 3.93 5.13 -16.57
C GLN A 209 3.75 6.62 -16.19
N ALA A 210 4.84 7.38 -16.04
CA ALA A 210 4.81 8.83 -15.87
C ALA A 210 4.28 9.55 -17.12
N LEU A 211 4.66 9.09 -18.32
CA LEU A 211 4.13 9.61 -19.59
C LEU A 211 2.62 9.34 -19.72
N ASP A 212 2.16 8.14 -19.38
CA ASP A 212 0.74 7.77 -19.45
C ASP A 212 -0.10 8.55 -18.41
N ALA A 213 0.42 8.71 -17.19
CA ALA A 213 -0.21 9.52 -16.15
C ALA A 213 -0.32 11.01 -16.56
N ALA A 214 0.74 11.59 -17.12
CA ALA A 214 0.75 12.97 -17.60
C ALA A 214 -0.21 13.18 -18.79
N ARG A 215 -0.25 12.22 -19.72
CA ARG A 215 -1.21 12.21 -20.84
C ARG A 215 -2.65 12.18 -20.33
N LYS A 216 -2.95 11.28 -19.38
CA LYS A 216 -4.28 11.15 -18.78
C LYS A 216 -4.70 12.41 -18.03
N ALA A 217 -3.79 13.07 -17.31
CA ALA A 217 -4.07 14.34 -16.64
C ALA A 217 -4.40 15.46 -17.63
N TYR A 218 -3.67 15.53 -18.75
CA TYR A 218 -3.95 16.51 -19.81
C TYR A 218 -5.27 16.24 -20.56
N THR A 219 -5.59 14.97 -20.87
CA THR A 219 -6.82 14.61 -21.62
C THR A 219 -8.08 14.60 -20.77
N SER A 220 -7.98 14.32 -19.47
CA SER A 220 -9.12 14.37 -18.53
C SER A 220 -9.50 15.78 -18.10
N CYS A 221 -8.67 16.77 -18.42
CA CYS A 221 -8.86 18.18 -18.11
C CYS A 221 -9.77 18.87 -19.16
N THR A 222 -11.08 18.61 -19.09
CA THR A 222 -12.10 19.22 -19.99
C THR A 222 -12.61 20.59 -19.53
N HIS A 223 -12.42 20.95 -18.26
CA HIS A 223 -12.93 22.20 -17.66
C HIS A 223 -11.87 23.01 -16.87
N CYS A 224 -10.58 22.82 -17.13
CA CYS A 224 -9.55 23.57 -16.41
C CYS A 224 -9.36 24.98 -16.98
N SER A 225 -8.75 25.84 -16.15
CA SER A 225 -8.29 27.16 -16.60
C SER A 225 -7.20 27.06 -17.68
N ASN A 226 -7.04 28.11 -18.50
CA ASN A 226 -6.02 28.12 -19.56
C ASN A 226 -4.60 27.93 -19.00
N GLU A 227 -4.31 28.52 -17.84
CA GLU A 227 -3.01 28.42 -17.16
C GLU A 227 -2.73 26.98 -16.69
N GLU A 228 -3.74 26.30 -16.13
CA GLU A 228 -3.61 24.93 -15.64
C GLU A 228 -3.46 23.92 -16.79
N LYS A 229 -4.15 24.17 -17.91
CA LYS A 229 -3.99 23.38 -19.12
C LYS A 229 -2.59 23.51 -19.73
N GLU A 230 -1.99 24.69 -19.65
CA GLU A 230 -0.63 24.96 -20.13
C GLU A 230 0.42 24.27 -19.24
N ARG A 231 0.24 24.29 -17.92
CA ARG A 231 1.11 23.54 -16.98
C ARG A 231 1.03 22.03 -17.18
N LEU A 232 -0.16 21.49 -17.45
CA LEU A 232 -0.34 20.06 -17.74
C LEU A 232 0.29 19.66 -19.07
N LYS A 233 0.22 20.55 -20.07
CA LYS A 233 0.89 20.35 -21.36
C LYS A 233 2.40 20.32 -21.21
N GLU A 234 2.98 21.26 -20.47
CA GLU A 234 4.42 21.31 -20.19
C GLU A 234 4.90 20.07 -19.41
N ALA A 235 4.11 19.61 -18.43
CA ALA A 235 4.39 18.38 -17.70
C ALA A 235 4.38 17.14 -18.60
N TRP A 236 3.44 17.08 -19.54
CA TRP A 236 3.37 16.00 -20.53
C TRP A 236 4.55 16.02 -21.50
N ASP A 237 4.93 17.19 -22.01
CA ASP A 237 6.08 17.35 -22.92
C ASP A 237 7.40 16.97 -22.22
N ASN A 238 7.58 17.34 -20.95
CA ASN A 238 8.75 16.96 -20.15
C ASN A 238 8.80 15.44 -19.91
N ALA A 239 7.66 14.82 -19.58
CA ALA A 239 7.57 13.36 -19.44
C ALA A 239 7.87 12.64 -20.77
N LYS A 240 7.48 13.23 -21.90
CA LYS A 240 7.76 12.70 -23.24
C LYS A 240 9.25 12.74 -23.57
N GLU A 241 9.95 13.82 -23.25
CA GLU A 241 11.41 13.94 -23.43
C GLU A 241 12.16 12.93 -22.55
N LYS A 242 11.76 12.76 -21.29
CA LYS A 242 12.32 11.73 -20.40
C LYS A 242 12.11 10.32 -20.95
N CYS A 243 10.90 10.02 -21.43
CA CYS A 243 10.60 8.74 -22.07
C CYS A 243 11.48 8.52 -23.32
N LYS A 244 11.64 9.53 -24.19
CA LYS A 244 12.51 9.42 -25.38
C LYS A 244 13.98 9.17 -25.00
N ALA A 245 14.48 9.82 -23.95
CA ALA A 245 15.83 9.59 -23.46
C ALA A 245 16.04 8.13 -22.99
N SER A 246 14.98 7.51 -22.47
CA SER A 246 15.00 6.15 -21.94
C SER A 246 14.67 5.04 -22.97
N TYR A 247 13.84 5.31 -24.01
CA TYR A 247 13.35 4.26 -24.96
C TYR A 247 13.35 4.64 -26.45
N GLY A 248 13.79 5.84 -26.82
CA GLY A 248 13.74 6.33 -28.19
C GLY A 248 12.33 6.71 -28.67
N ASN A 249 12.26 7.32 -29.86
CA ASN A 249 11.06 8.02 -30.33
C ASN A 249 9.87 7.09 -30.65
N ALA A 250 10.13 5.84 -31.04
CA ALA A 250 9.11 4.88 -31.47
C ALA A 250 8.24 4.33 -30.31
N SER A 251 8.68 4.49 -29.06
CA SER A 251 8.03 3.91 -27.87
C SER A 251 7.27 4.92 -27.00
N CYS A 252 7.26 6.21 -27.37
CA CYS A 252 6.84 7.33 -26.51
C CYS A 252 5.89 8.34 -27.18
N SER A 253 5.10 7.89 -28.18
CA SER A 253 4.09 8.71 -28.88
C SER A 253 2.84 8.90 -28.04
#